data_AF-A0A520BEM8-F1
#
_entry.id   AF-A0A520BEM8-F1
#
_cell.length_a   1.000
_cell.length_b   1.000
_cell.length_c   1.000
_cell.angle_alpha   90.00
_cell.angle_beta   90.00
_cell.angle_gamma   90.00
#
_symmetry.space_group_name_H-M   'P 1'
#
loop_
_entity.id
_entity.type
_entity.pdbx_description
1 polymer ?
#
loop_
_entity_poly.entity_id
_entity_poly.type
_entity_poly.pdbx_seq_one_letter_code
_entity_poly.pdbx_strand_id
1 'polypeptide(L)'
;AASVPHKSEHGLVRLNLQSADAAAAAAQSCLATLSAMGCDPARVLVAPMVRGIHEFMLGVAVDPVFGPVVMMGEGGTLVEVRRDTVSLLAPFAEEEALRALRSLRIAPLFDGYRDQPALDLAALAQAAVALGDFAWRHRSRLQSVDMNPVMALPRGRGVLALDAVVELEEEKQP
;
A
#
# COMPACT_ATOMS: atom_id res chain seq x y z
N ALA A 1 -9.41 7.02 11.81
CA ALA A 1 -8.19 6.47 11.17
C ALA A 1 -7.27 7.57 10.63
N ALA A 2 -7.81 8.62 10.01
CA ALA A 2 -7.04 9.78 9.50
C ALA A 2 -6.65 10.84 10.56
N SER A 3 -7.18 10.74 11.80
CA SER A 3 -7.00 11.76 12.85
C SER A 3 -5.75 11.60 13.72
N VAL A 4 -4.97 10.54 13.55
CA VAL A 4 -3.74 10.29 14.31
C VAL A 4 -2.61 10.01 13.32
N PRO A 5 -1.87 11.03 12.87
CA PRO A 5 -0.62 10.82 12.17
C PRO A 5 0.38 10.13 13.12
N HIS A 6 1.39 9.42 12.58
CA HIS A 6 2.43 8.76 13.39
C HIS A 6 1.93 7.70 14.41
N LYS A 7 0.92 6.90 14.04
CA LYS A 7 0.31 5.84 14.90
C LYS A 7 1.32 4.96 15.64
N SER A 8 2.43 4.61 14.99
CA SER A 8 3.50 3.79 15.61
C SER A 8 4.17 4.49 16.79
N GLU A 9 4.38 5.81 16.72
CA GLU A 9 5.00 6.62 17.78
C GLU A 9 4.09 6.71 19.01
N HIS A 10 2.77 6.71 18.79
CA HIS A 10 1.77 6.60 19.86
C HIS A 10 1.57 5.16 20.37
N GLY A 11 2.34 4.19 19.85
CA GLY A 11 2.16 2.79 20.18
C GLY A 11 0.75 2.30 19.83
N LEU A 12 0.17 2.74 18.73
CA LEU A 12 -1.13 2.27 18.23
C LEU A 12 -0.99 1.16 17.18
N VAL A 13 0.25 0.73 16.90
CA VAL A 13 0.58 -0.43 16.08
C VAL A 13 1.23 -1.48 16.97
N ARG A 14 0.69 -2.72 16.96
CA ARG A 14 1.19 -3.86 17.73
C ARG A 14 1.47 -5.01 16.77
N LEU A 15 2.72 -5.46 16.72
CA LEU A 15 3.20 -6.49 15.80
C LEU A 15 3.64 -7.75 16.57
N ASN A 16 3.85 -8.85 15.85
CA ASN A 16 4.35 -10.13 16.38
C ASN A 16 3.46 -10.76 17.48
N LEU A 17 2.15 -10.57 17.40
CA LEU A 17 1.19 -11.15 18.34
C LEU A 17 0.96 -12.63 18.02
N GLN A 18 1.30 -13.52 18.96
CA GLN A 18 1.36 -14.97 18.74
C GLN A 18 0.09 -15.72 19.15
N SER A 19 -0.94 -15.03 19.65
CA SER A 19 -2.19 -15.66 20.08
C SER A 19 -3.39 -14.69 19.99
N ALA A 20 -4.59 -15.26 19.98
CA ALA A 20 -5.83 -14.48 20.03
C ALA A 20 -5.92 -13.62 21.30
N ASP A 21 -5.52 -14.16 22.45
CA ASP A 21 -5.50 -13.43 23.73
C ASP A 21 -4.53 -12.25 23.69
N ALA A 22 -3.33 -12.45 23.12
CA ALA A 22 -2.37 -11.36 22.94
C ALA A 22 -2.91 -10.27 22.01
N ALA A 23 -3.64 -10.65 20.94
CA ALA A 23 -4.29 -9.71 20.05
C ALA A 23 -5.44 -8.93 20.73
N ALA A 24 -6.26 -9.60 21.53
CA ALA A 24 -7.32 -8.96 22.30
C ALA A 24 -6.77 -7.95 23.31
N ALA A 25 -5.71 -8.32 24.05
CA ALA A 25 -5.05 -7.42 25.00
C ALA A 25 -4.44 -6.20 24.31
N ALA A 26 -3.77 -6.39 23.17
CA ALA A 26 -3.21 -5.32 22.36
C ALA A 26 -4.31 -4.37 21.84
N ALA A 27 -5.43 -4.92 21.35
CA ALA A 27 -6.58 -4.16 20.88
C ALA A 27 -7.18 -3.28 21.99
N GLN A 28 -7.41 -3.85 23.18
CA GLN A 28 -7.93 -3.11 24.34
C GLN A 28 -6.99 -1.98 24.76
N SER A 29 -5.67 -2.23 24.79
CA SER A 29 -4.67 -1.20 25.09
C SER A 29 -4.73 -0.04 24.08
N CYS A 30 -4.84 -0.33 22.78
CA CYS A 30 -4.92 0.71 21.75
C CYS A 30 -6.21 1.53 21.86
N LEU A 31 -7.35 0.86 22.12
CA LEU A 31 -8.64 1.53 22.32
C LEU A 31 -8.60 2.47 23.54
N ALA A 32 -7.98 2.04 24.65
CA ALA A 32 -7.82 2.87 25.83
C ALA A 32 -6.95 4.11 25.55
N THR A 33 -5.83 3.94 24.84
CA THR A 33 -4.98 5.08 24.41
C THR A 33 -5.75 6.06 23.53
N LEU A 34 -6.51 5.56 22.55
CA LEU A 34 -7.30 6.40 21.65
C LEU A 34 -8.38 7.19 22.40
N SER A 35 -9.09 6.56 23.34
CA SER A 35 -10.09 7.25 24.16
C SER A 35 -9.44 8.32 25.06
N ALA A 36 -8.27 8.04 25.64
CA ALA A 36 -7.50 9.04 26.40
C ALA A 36 -7.03 10.23 25.54
N MET A 37 -6.86 10.02 24.23
CA MET A 37 -6.57 11.08 23.25
C MET A 37 -7.84 11.78 22.73
N GLY A 38 -9.03 11.45 23.24
CA GLY A 38 -10.31 12.03 22.81
C GLY A 38 -10.78 11.56 21.41
N CYS A 39 -10.25 10.43 20.91
CA CYS A 39 -10.52 9.93 19.57
C CYS A 39 -11.71 8.94 19.54
N ASP A 40 -12.89 9.38 19.97
CA ASP A 40 -14.10 8.52 20.04
C ASP A 40 -15.09 8.78 18.88
N PRO A 41 -15.72 7.72 18.30
CA PRO A 41 -15.55 6.31 18.63
C PRO A 41 -14.26 5.70 18.05
N ALA A 42 -13.44 5.12 18.92
CA ALA A 42 -12.21 4.43 18.54
C ALA A 42 -12.48 3.05 17.91
N ARG A 43 -11.69 2.68 16.89
CA ARG A 43 -11.72 1.35 16.26
C ARG A 43 -10.30 0.86 16.02
N VAL A 44 -10.13 -0.46 16.05
CA VAL A 44 -8.87 -1.14 15.76
C VAL A 44 -9.09 -2.17 14.65
N LEU A 45 -8.09 -2.34 13.80
CA LEU A 45 -8.04 -3.39 12.78
C LEU A 45 -7.10 -4.49 13.27
N VAL A 46 -7.55 -5.74 13.24
CA VAL A 46 -6.71 -6.92 13.50
C VAL A 46 -6.55 -7.66 12.18
N ALA A 47 -5.30 -7.85 11.76
CA ALA A 47 -4.96 -8.51 10.51
C ALA A 47 -3.82 -9.52 10.72
N PRO A 48 -3.73 -10.57 9.89
CA PRO A 48 -2.58 -11.48 9.91
C PRO A 48 -1.26 -10.73 9.69
N MET A 49 -0.22 -11.10 10.44
CA MET A 49 1.11 -10.58 10.18
C MET A 49 1.71 -11.31 8.98
N VAL A 50 2.02 -10.55 7.93
CA VAL A 50 2.62 -11.10 6.71
C VAL A 50 4.10 -10.74 6.65
N ARG A 51 4.92 -11.75 6.35
CA ARG A 51 6.32 -11.57 5.98
C ARG A 51 6.44 -11.89 4.50
N GLY A 52 6.97 -10.96 3.71
CA GLY A 52 7.33 -11.22 2.33
C GLY A 52 8.81 -10.97 2.08
N ILE A 53 9.17 -10.92 0.81
CA ILE A 53 10.58 -10.80 0.39
C ILE A 53 10.96 -9.32 0.29
N HIS A 54 10.05 -8.51 -0.24
CA HIS A 54 10.31 -7.12 -0.53
C HIS A 54 9.03 -6.29 -0.47
N GLU A 55 9.14 -5.05 -0.02
CA GLU A 55 8.05 -4.09 0.05
C GLU A 55 8.09 -3.16 -1.17
N PHE A 56 6.92 -2.90 -1.74
CA PHE A 56 6.68 -1.94 -2.81
C PHE A 56 5.69 -0.88 -2.33
N MET A 57 5.56 0.18 -3.12
CA MET A 57 4.45 1.11 -3.05
C MET A 57 3.67 1.04 -4.37
N LEU A 58 2.35 1.14 -4.28
CA LEU A 58 1.46 1.40 -5.41
C LEU A 58 0.57 2.58 -5.04
N GLY A 59 0.48 3.57 -5.90
CA GLY A 59 -0.36 4.73 -5.65
C GLY A 59 -1.05 5.19 -6.92
N VAL A 60 -2.12 5.95 -6.77
CA VAL A 60 -2.75 6.68 -7.87
C VAL A 60 -3.09 8.08 -7.42
N ALA A 61 -2.88 9.04 -8.30
CA ALA A 61 -3.40 10.39 -8.16
C ALA A 61 -4.23 10.71 -9.41
N VAL A 62 -5.40 11.30 -9.23
CA VAL A 62 -6.25 11.72 -10.37
C VAL A 62 -5.89 13.15 -10.73
N ASP A 63 -5.11 13.30 -11.80
CA ASP A 63 -4.76 14.61 -12.34
C ASP A 63 -5.95 15.21 -13.13
N PRO A 64 -6.25 16.51 -12.98
CA PRO A 64 -7.37 17.15 -13.68
C PRO A 64 -7.25 17.17 -15.22
N VAL A 65 -6.03 17.09 -15.74
CA VAL A 65 -5.74 17.15 -17.19
C VAL A 65 -5.51 15.76 -17.76
N PHE A 66 -4.64 14.98 -17.13
CA PHE A 66 -4.22 13.67 -17.63
C PHE A 66 -5.10 12.52 -17.16
N GLY A 67 -5.93 12.73 -16.13
CA GLY A 67 -6.66 11.67 -15.47
C GLY A 67 -5.77 10.87 -14.50
N PRO A 68 -6.11 9.62 -14.17
CA PRO A 68 -5.38 8.84 -13.18
C PRO A 68 -3.96 8.51 -13.60
N VAL A 69 -3.01 8.91 -12.75
CA VAL A 69 -1.57 8.60 -12.84
C VAL A 69 -1.26 7.54 -11.80
N VAL A 70 -0.90 6.33 -12.22
CA VAL A 70 -0.50 5.24 -11.32
C VAL A 70 1.01 5.31 -11.11
N MET A 71 1.43 5.36 -9.86
CA MET A 71 2.82 5.30 -9.43
C MET A 71 3.14 3.93 -8.85
N MET A 72 4.32 3.41 -9.17
CA MET A 72 4.83 2.13 -8.69
C MET A 72 6.29 2.31 -8.29
N GLY A 73 6.73 1.68 -7.21
CA GLY A 73 8.13 1.80 -6.79
C GLY A 73 8.54 0.93 -5.63
N GLU A 74 9.82 0.96 -5.30
CA GLU A 74 10.36 0.36 -4.08
C GLU A 74 9.66 0.97 -2.85
N GLY A 75 9.23 0.13 -1.91
CA GLY A 75 8.50 0.48 -0.69
C GLY A 75 9.39 0.51 0.56
N GLY A 76 8.76 0.72 1.72
CA GLY A 76 9.42 0.68 3.03
C GLY A 76 10.08 2.00 3.46
N THR A 77 10.80 1.97 4.58
CA THR A 77 11.30 3.20 5.25
C THR A 77 12.35 3.97 4.45
N LEU A 78 12.92 3.39 3.39
CA LEU A 78 13.96 4.01 2.57
C LEU A 78 13.42 4.64 1.27
N VAL A 79 12.10 4.59 1.01
CA VAL A 79 11.48 5.18 -0.19
C VAL A 79 11.89 6.64 -0.37
N GLU A 80 11.81 7.43 0.71
CA GLU A 80 12.10 8.89 0.67
C GLU A 80 13.55 9.19 0.23
N VAL A 81 14.47 8.26 0.51
CA VAL A 81 15.90 8.39 0.23
C VAL A 81 16.25 7.88 -1.17
N ARG A 82 15.66 6.77 -1.62
CA ARG A 82 16.04 6.11 -2.89
C ARG A 82 15.25 6.61 -4.09
N ARG A 83 13.98 7.00 -3.89
CA ARG A 83 13.05 7.50 -4.93
C ARG A 83 13.08 6.64 -6.21
N ASP A 84 13.09 5.32 -6.04
CA ASP A 84 13.07 4.37 -7.15
C ASP A 84 11.61 4.09 -7.54
N THR A 85 11.06 4.99 -8.34
CA THR A 85 9.64 5.01 -8.71
C THR A 85 9.48 5.23 -10.21
N VAL A 86 8.40 4.70 -10.77
CA VAL A 86 7.96 4.89 -12.15
C VAL A 86 6.46 5.21 -12.15
N SER A 87 5.97 5.90 -13.18
CA SER A 87 4.55 6.25 -13.30
C SER A 87 4.00 5.92 -14.70
N LEU A 88 2.73 5.54 -14.76
CA LEU A 88 1.97 5.30 -15.99
C LEU A 88 0.62 6.02 -15.93
N LEU A 89 0.13 6.49 -17.08
CA LEU A 89 -1.23 7.02 -17.21
C LEU A 89 -2.21 5.87 -17.42
N ALA A 90 -3.24 5.78 -16.58
CA ALA A 90 -4.29 4.78 -16.75
C ALA A 90 -5.30 5.19 -17.83
N PRO A 91 -5.90 4.23 -18.55
CA PRO A 91 -5.66 2.78 -18.47
C PRO A 91 -4.37 2.36 -19.20
N PHE A 92 -3.74 1.28 -18.74
CA PHE A 92 -2.57 0.65 -19.38
C PHE A 92 -2.65 -0.88 -19.25
N ALA A 93 -1.98 -1.60 -20.16
CA ALA A 93 -1.91 -3.05 -20.16
C ALA A 93 -0.89 -3.61 -19.16
N GLU A 94 -1.02 -4.88 -18.80
CA GLU A 94 -0.08 -5.57 -17.90
C GLU A 94 1.36 -5.53 -18.43
N GLU A 95 1.56 -5.65 -19.74
CA GLU A 95 2.89 -5.59 -20.35
C GLU A 95 3.54 -4.20 -20.21
N GLU A 96 2.76 -3.13 -20.17
CA GLU A 96 3.25 -1.77 -19.91
C GLU A 96 3.71 -1.63 -18.47
N ALA A 97 2.91 -2.13 -17.52
CA ALA A 97 3.27 -2.17 -16.11
C ALA A 97 4.54 -3.00 -15.86
N LEU A 98 4.66 -4.18 -16.47
CA LEU A 98 5.85 -5.02 -16.36
C LEU A 98 7.10 -4.33 -16.90
N ARG A 99 7.00 -3.64 -18.05
CA ARG A 99 8.13 -2.87 -18.60
C ARG A 99 8.52 -1.71 -17.69
N ALA A 100 7.54 -0.97 -17.18
CA ALA A 100 7.77 0.12 -16.25
C ALA A 100 8.46 -0.39 -14.97
N LEU A 101 7.95 -1.44 -14.33
CA LEU A 101 8.56 -2.04 -13.15
C LEU A 101 10.01 -2.48 -13.43
N ARG A 102 10.29 -3.12 -14.58
CA ARG A 102 11.65 -3.54 -14.95
C ARG A 102 12.62 -2.38 -15.23
N SER A 103 12.13 -1.14 -15.34
CA SER A 103 12.98 0.06 -15.42
C SER A 103 13.45 0.57 -14.06
N LEU A 104 12.87 0.07 -12.96
CA LEU A 104 13.29 0.41 -11.61
C LEU A 104 14.71 -0.08 -11.35
N ARG A 105 15.46 0.66 -10.54
CA ARG A 105 16.84 0.30 -10.14
C ARG A 105 16.88 -1.01 -9.36
N ILE A 106 15.80 -1.35 -8.65
CA ILE A 106 15.65 -2.62 -7.94
C ILE A 106 15.37 -3.83 -8.85
N ALA A 107 15.12 -3.62 -10.16
CA ALA A 107 14.80 -4.69 -11.09
C ALA A 107 15.75 -5.93 -11.06
N PRO A 108 17.06 -5.81 -10.78
CA PRO A 108 17.94 -6.97 -10.62
C PRO A 108 17.52 -7.95 -9.51
N LEU A 109 16.72 -7.52 -8.52
CA LEU A 109 16.22 -8.40 -7.45
C LEU A 109 14.96 -9.18 -7.85
N PHE A 110 14.26 -8.77 -8.93
CA PHE A 110 12.96 -9.36 -9.29
C PHE A 110 13.06 -10.83 -9.69
N ASP A 111 14.18 -11.21 -10.28
CA ASP A 111 14.44 -12.58 -10.72
C ASP A 111 15.11 -13.44 -9.63
N GLY A 112 15.24 -12.90 -8.40
CA GLY A 112 15.85 -13.54 -7.23
C GLY A 112 17.30 -13.12 -7.02
N TYR A 113 17.78 -13.18 -5.78
CA TYR A 113 19.16 -12.84 -5.44
C TYR A 113 19.68 -13.68 -4.27
N ARG A 114 20.75 -14.44 -4.51
CA ARG A 114 21.30 -15.42 -3.55
C ARG A 114 20.21 -16.35 -3.04
N ASP A 115 19.95 -16.36 -1.74
CA ASP A 115 18.95 -17.21 -1.08
C ASP A 115 17.52 -16.64 -1.15
N GLN A 116 17.34 -15.45 -1.74
CA GLN A 116 16.02 -14.87 -1.94
C GLN A 116 15.39 -15.36 -3.24
N PRO A 117 14.18 -15.94 -3.20
CA PRO A 117 13.48 -16.37 -4.40
C PRO A 117 13.03 -15.16 -5.23
N ALA A 118 12.75 -15.42 -6.51
CA ALA A 118 12.19 -14.42 -7.41
C ALA A 118 10.85 -13.87 -6.89
N LEU A 119 10.62 -12.58 -7.13
CA LEU A 119 9.38 -11.90 -6.77
C LEU A 119 8.26 -12.24 -7.75
N ASP A 120 7.02 -12.18 -7.28
CA ASP A 120 5.83 -12.28 -8.14
C ASP A 120 5.54 -10.97 -8.88
N LEU A 121 6.39 -10.64 -9.85
CA LEU A 121 6.31 -9.39 -10.60
C LEU A 121 5.04 -9.29 -11.45
N ALA A 122 4.52 -10.41 -11.95
CA ALA A 122 3.27 -10.45 -12.70
C ALA A 122 2.10 -10.03 -11.81
N ALA A 123 2.01 -10.55 -10.58
CA ALA A 123 0.99 -10.14 -9.63
C ALA A 123 1.11 -8.66 -9.24
N LEU A 124 2.33 -8.11 -9.13
CA LEU A 124 2.52 -6.68 -8.87
C LEU A 124 2.02 -5.82 -10.03
N ALA A 125 2.31 -6.22 -11.28
CA ALA A 125 1.83 -5.54 -12.47
C ALA A 125 0.31 -5.59 -12.58
N GLN A 126 -0.30 -6.75 -12.33
CA GLN A 126 -1.75 -6.93 -12.31
C GLN A 126 -2.42 -6.06 -11.24
N ALA A 127 -1.82 -5.95 -10.05
CA ALA A 127 -2.30 -5.05 -9.01
C ALA A 127 -2.25 -3.57 -9.46
N ALA A 128 -1.19 -3.15 -10.15
CA ALA A 128 -1.09 -1.79 -10.69
C ALA A 128 -2.14 -1.51 -11.78
N VAL A 129 -2.37 -2.46 -12.70
CA VAL A 129 -3.44 -2.35 -13.70
C VAL A 129 -4.81 -2.26 -13.03
N ALA A 130 -5.09 -3.14 -12.07
CA ALA A 130 -6.36 -3.14 -11.34
C ALA A 130 -6.59 -1.83 -10.57
N LEU A 131 -5.53 -1.25 -10.00
CA LEU A 131 -5.57 0.07 -9.35
C LEU A 131 -5.87 1.18 -10.38
N GLY A 132 -5.20 1.16 -11.54
CA GLY A 132 -5.46 2.09 -12.64
C GLY A 132 -6.90 2.02 -13.15
N ASP A 133 -7.43 0.82 -13.37
CA ASP A 133 -8.80 0.58 -13.81
C ASP A 133 -9.84 0.98 -12.76
N PHE A 134 -9.54 0.74 -11.48
CA PHE A 134 -10.35 1.25 -10.37
C PHE A 134 -10.38 2.78 -10.41
N ALA A 135 -9.22 3.43 -10.47
CA ALA A 135 -9.14 4.88 -10.49
C ALA A 135 -9.82 5.48 -11.71
N TRP A 136 -9.66 4.87 -12.88
CA TRP A 136 -10.34 5.29 -14.10
C TRP A 136 -11.85 5.27 -13.97
N ARG A 137 -12.42 4.20 -13.40
CA ARG A 137 -13.87 4.07 -13.17
C ARG A 137 -14.39 5.09 -12.16
N HIS A 138 -13.58 5.47 -11.18
CA HIS A 138 -13.99 6.36 -10.08
C HIS A 138 -13.43 7.78 -10.15
N ARG A 139 -12.78 8.16 -11.26
CA ARG A 139 -12.04 9.41 -11.45
C ARG A 139 -12.82 10.71 -11.23
N SER A 140 -14.16 10.66 -11.18
CA SER A 140 -14.99 11.84 -10.86
C SER A 140 -15.10 12.13 -9.37
N ARG A 141 -14.70 11.18 -8.50
CA ARG A 141 -14.78 11.30 -7.04
C ARG A 141 -13.50 10.87 -6.34
N LEU A 142 -12.66 10.05 -6.98
CA LEU A 142 -11.40 9.63 -6.42
C LEU A 142 -10.36 10.73 -6.60
N GLN A 143 -9.68 11.13 -5.52
CA GLN A 143 -8.53 12.02 -5.58
C GLN A 143 -7.23 11.22 -5.61
N SER A 144 -7.06 10.32 -4.64
CA SER A 144 -5.85 9.54 -4.51
C SER A 144 -6.10 8.18 -3.86
N VAL A 145 -5.19 7.25 -4.14
CA VAL A 145 -5.01 6.01 -3.37
C VAL A 145 -3.51 5.89 -3.11
N ASP A 146 -3.13 5.61 -1.87
CA ASP A 146 -1.77 5.26 -1.49
C ASP A 146 -1.78 3.89 -0.82
N MET A 147 -1.14 2.90 -1.45
CA MET A 147 -0.94 1.56 -0.91
C MET A 147 0.54 1.41 -0.58
N ASN A 148 0.88 1.64 0.69
CA ASN A 148 2.25 1.56 1.17
C ASN A 148 2.28 1.03 2.62
N PRO A 149 2.78 -0.19 2.89
CA PRO A 149 3.50 -1.06 1.94
C PRO A 149 2.60 -2.06 1.19
N VAL A 150 3.01 -2.42 -0.02
CA VAL A 150 2.55 -3.57 -0.81
C VAL A 150 3.63 -4.65 -0.76
N MET A 151 3.34 -5.76 -0.10
CA MET A 151 4.28 -6.86 0.07
C MET A 151 4.30 -7.78 -1.15
N ALA A 152 5.47 -7.95 -1.77
CA ALA A 152 5.69 -8.96 -2.81
C ALA A 152 6.09 -10.30 -2.19
N LEU A 153 5.38 -11.36 -2.60
CA LEU A 153 5.63 -12.73 -2.19
C LEU A 153 6.47 -13.47 -3.26
N PRO A 154 6.97 -14.69 -2.98
CA PRO A 154 7.66 -15.48 -3.98
C PRO A 154 6.81 -15.67 -5.24
N ARG A 155 7.44 -15.78 -6.41
CA ARG A 155 6.78 -16.00 -7.70
C ARG A 155 5.69 -17.08 -7.61
N GLY A 156 4.48 -16.75 -8.06
CA GLY A 156 3.29 -17.59 -7.99
C GLY A 156 2.49 -17.48 -6.69
N ARG A 157 2.88 -16.59 -5.76
CA ARG A 157 2.19 -16.39 -4.47
C ARG A 157 1.47 -15.04 -4.37
N GLY A 158 1.62 -14.16 -5.36
CA GLY A 158 0.92 -12.89 -5.42
C GLY A 158 1.58 -11.74 -4.69
N VAL A 159 0.79 -10.69 -4.47
CA VAL A 159 1.15 -9.50 -3.69
C VAL A 159 0.05 -9.19 -2.67
N LEU A 160 0.39 -8.47 -1.60
CA LEU A 160 -0.57 -8.09 -0.56
C LEU A 160 -0.35 -6.64 -0.12
N ALA A 161 -1.38 -5.80 -0.24
CA ALA A 161 -1.39 -4.48 0.40
C ALA A 161 -1.56 -4.64 1.91
N LEU A 162 -0.61 -4.13 2.67
CA LEU A 162 -0.62 -4.20 4.14
C LEU A 162 -1.28 -2.96 4.76
N ASP A 163 -1.23 -1.84 4.06
CA ASP A 163 -1.94 -0.61 4.39
C ASP A 163 -2.40 0.08 3.12
N ALA A 164 -3.50 0.84 3.23
CA ALA A 164 -3.97 1.69 2.15
C ALA A 164 -4.74 2.89 2.70
N VAL A 165 -4.49 4.05 2.10
CA VAL A 165 -5.25 5.29 2.30
C VAL A 165 -5.95 5.63 0.98
N VAL A 166 -7.22 6.02 1.06
CA VAL A 166 -8.02 6.42 -0.09
C VAL A 166 -8.62 7.78 0.20
N GLU A 167 -8.38 8.74 -0.69
CA GLU A 167 -8.94 10.08 -0.61
C GLU A 167 -9.98 10.28 -1.71
N LEU A 168 -11.13 10.79 -1.30
CA LEU A 168 -12.26 11.07 -2.17
C LEU A 168 -12.55 12.57 -2.11
N GLU A 169 -12.97 13.14 -3.23
CA GLU A 169 -13.50 14.50 -3.26
C GLU A 169 -14.83 14.51 -2.50
N GLU A 170 -14.97 15.45 -1.57
CA GLU A 170 -16.24 15.67 -0.88
C GLU A 170 -17.27 16.18 -1.91
N GLU A 171 -18.46 15.56 -1.91
CA GLU A 171 -19.59 16.11 -2.65
C GLU A 171 -19.84 17.53 -2.15
N LYS A 172 -19.64 18.54 -3.01
CA LYS A 172 -20.18 19.87 -2.76
C LYS A 172 -21.69 19.71 -2.61
N GLN A 173 -22.18 19.79 -1.38
CA GLN A 173 -23.62 19.89 -1.12
C GLN A 173 -24.14 21.14 -1.85
N PRO A 174 -25.21 21.00 -2.65
CA PRO A 174 -25.80 22.13 -3.38
C PRO A 174 -26.39 23.19 -2.44
#